data_AF-A0A9E5XDW3-F1
#
_entry.id   AF-A0A9E5XDW3-F1
#
_cell.length_a   1.000
_cell.length_b   1.000
_cell.length_c   1.000
_cell.angle_alpha   90.00
_cell.angle_beta   90.00
_cell.angle_gamma   90.00
#
_symmetry.space_group_name_H-M   'P 1'
#
loop_
_entity.id
_entity.type
_entity.pdbx_description
1 polymer ?
#
loop_
_entity_poly.entity_id
_entity_poly.type
_entity_poly.pdbx_seq_one_letter_code
_entity_poly.pdbx_strand_id
1 'polypeptide(L)'
;MSRTVGRHRAGGRRVSERPAAFLSGGRRTLILLVAFSLVASLLALLGPPILSASASPRVADGLVALYEFGEGSGSSVGDTSGFGTALDLDIQDPGGVTWGPDGLTVDAATIISSPGAATKIINAVQASNEITVEAWVDPANLTQNGPARIVTISLDLYNRNMTLGQGVWSTTGDRIEARLRTTSTDASGQPAIRTDTATLPNRLVHVVYTRDASGRRLPRRHPHRHRDRGRRLLQLGPELWSRPRQRVHPRSPLARHLLPRRPLRQSPHPHRDHPKLRRRLH
;
A
#
# COMPACT_ATOMS: atom_id res chain seq x y z
N MET A 1 -56.48 -32.50 66.12
CA MET A 1 -57.13 -31.53 67.03
C MET A 1 -56.06 -30.57 67.53
N SER A 2 -56.26 -29.27 67.81
CA SER A 2 -57.45 -28.38 67.85
C SER A 2 -57.05 -26.97 67.34
N ARG A 3 -57.93 -26.16 66.71
CA ARG A 3 -58.77 -25.06 67.28
C ARG A 3 -58.02 -24.06 68.20
N THR A 4 -58.24 -22.73 68.18
CA THR A 4 -59.11 -21.85 67.34
C THR A 4 -58.79 -20.33 67.50
N VAL A 5 -59.06 -19.58 66.42
CA VAL A 5 -59.35 -18.13 66.20
C VAL A 5 -59.70 -17.19 67.41
N GLY A 6 -59.29 -15.91 67.33
CA GLY A 6 -59.90 -14.72 67.99
C GLY A 6 -58.86 -13.63 68.31
N ARG A 7 -58.78 -12.38 67.80
CA ARG A 7 -59.67 -11.28 67.28
C ARG A 7 -60.34 -10.37 68.35
N HIS A 8 -60.51 -9.09 67.96
CA HIS A 8 -61.02 -7.87 68.67
C HIS A 8 -59.94 -7.03 69.38
N ARG A 9 -59.67 -5.71 69.13
CA ARG A 9 -60.20 -4.58 68.31
C ARG A 9 -60.99 -3.49 69.09
N ALA A 10 -60.65 -2.21 68.81
CA ALA A 10 -61.22 -0.91 69.27
C ALA A 10 -60.44 -0.20 70.43
N GLY A 11 -60.40 1.14 70.54
CA GLY A 11 -60.73 2.15 69.51
C GLY A 11 -60.97 3.62 69.97
N GLY A 12 -60.04 4.54 69.67
CA GLY A 12 -60.25 6.01 69.58
C GLY A 12 -60.31 6.83 70.89
N ARG A 13 -60.49 8.17 70.91
CA ARG A 13 -60.18 9.29 69.96
C ARG A 13 -60.65 10.66 70.53
N ARG A 14 -59.77 11.68 70.63
CA ARG A 14 -59.98 13.17 70.70
C ARG A 14 -58.58 13.85 70.69
N VAL A 15 -58.25 15.01 70.08
CA VAL A 15 -58.90 16.32 69.77
C VAL A 15 -58.88 17.27 71.00
N SER A 16 -58.38 18.52 70.94
CA SER A 16 -57.83 19.38 69.84
C SER A 16 -56.38 19.89 70.16
N GLU A 17 -55.76 21.05 69.83
CA GLU A 17 -56.12 22.35 69.17
C GLU A 17 -54.86 23.02 68.51
N ARG A 18 -54.84 24.37 68.28
CA ARG A 18 -53.74 25.20 67.69
C ARG A 18 -53.71 26.63 68.28
N PRO A 19 -52.62 27.44 68.16
CA PRO A 19 -52.33 28.27 66.96
C PRO A 19 -50.81 28.35 66.59
N ALA A 20 -50.28 29.01 65.52
CA ALA A 20 -50.73 29.39 64.16
C ALA A 20 -50.24 30.80 63.70
N ALA A 21 -49.03 30.89 63.12
CA ALA A 21 -48.50 31.97 62.26
C ALA A 21 -47.28 31.38 61.48
N PHE A 22 -47.04 31.43 60.16
CA PHE A 22 -47.43 32.32 59.04
C PHE A 22 -46.74 33.70 59.16
N LEU A 23 -45.85 34.20 58.27
CA LEU A 23 -45.45 33.97 56.85
C LEU A 23 -43.92 34.29 56.70
N SER A 24 -43.16 34.17 55.59
CA SER A 24 -43.14 33.50 54.26
C SER A 24 -41.79 33.87 53.57
N GLY A 25 -41.18 33.18 52.60
CA GLY A 25 -41.46 31.87 51.97
C GLY A 25 -40.73 31.66 50.63
N GLY A 26 -40.64 30.40 50.16
CA GLY A 26 -40.07 30.01 48.85
C GLY A 26 -38.54 29.76 48.83
N ARG A 27 -37.99 28.83 48.03
CA ARG A 27 -38.59 27.76 47.18
C ARG A 27 -37.68 26.51 47.14
N ARG A 28 -38.26 25.34 47.48
CA ARG A 28 -38.02 23.98 46.91
C ARG A 28 -36.57 23.43 46.84
N THR A 29 -36.24 22.45 47.70
CA THR A 29 -36.21 20.99 47.36
C THR A 29 -34.82 20.53 46.86
N LEU A 30 -33.91 20.09 47.72
CA LEU A 30 -33.78 18.73 48.32
C LEU A 30 -33.05 17.71 47.41
N ILE A 31 -31.84 17.31 47.82
CA ILE A 31 -31.19 16.06 47.40
C ILE A 31 -30.65 15.37 48.66
N LEU A 32 -30.89 14.06 48.79
CA LEU A 32 -30.34 13.16 49.80
C LEU A 32 -29.42 12.16 49.09
N LEU A 33 -28.31 11.74 49.70
CA LEU A 33 -27.74 10.41 49.47
C LEU A 33 -26.81 9.97 50.60
N VAL A 34 -26.58 8.66 50.70
CA VAL A 34 -25.93 7.96 51.82
C VAL A 34 -24.46 7.64 51.50
N ALA A 35 -23.60 7.66 52.51
CA ALA A 35 -22.16 7.38 52.36
C ALA A 35 -21.79 5.91 52.65
N PHE A 36 -20.80 5.39 51.91
CA PHE A 36 -19.93 4.23 52.20
C PHE A 36 -20.62 2.92 52.67
N SER A 37 -20.53 1.80 51.93
CA SER A 37 -19.26 1.14 51.61
C SER A 37 -19.43 0.01 50.57
N LEU A 38 -18.32 -0.67 50.23
CA LEU A 38 -18.22 -2.01 49.61
C LEU A 38 -18.67 -2.19 48.14
N VAL A 39 -17.84 -1.74 47.17
CA VAL A 39 -17.57 -2.52 45.94
C VAL A 39 -16.09 -2.39 45.57
N ALA A 40 -15.27 -3.38 45.94
CA ALA A 40 -13.86 -3.46 45.58
C ALA A 40 -13.60 -4.53 44.50
N SER A 41 -14.44 -4.58 43.45
CA SER A 41 -14.26 -5.45 42.27
C SER A 41 -15.24 -5.10 41.11
N LEU A 42 -14.87 -4.16 40.22
CA LEU A 42 -15.28 -4.15 38.80
C LEU A 42 -14.48 -3.12 37.97
N LEU A 43 -13.16 -3.28 37.80
CA LEU A 43 -12.42 -2.52 36.77
C LEU A 43 -11.13 -3.20 36.28
N ALA A 44 -11.24 -4.48 35.90
CA ALA A 44 -10.13 -5.27 35.34
C ALA A 44 -10.52 -6.02 34.04
N LEU A 45 -11.50 -5.48 33.29
CA LEU A 45 -11.95 -6.01 31.99
C LEU A 45 -11.62 -5.09 30.80
N LEU A 46 -10.85 -4.03 31.03
CA LEU A 46 -10.12 -3.34 29.98
C LEU A 46 -8.69 -3.88 30.01
N GLY A 47 -8.28 -4.56 28.94
CA GLY A 47 -6.88 -4.91 28.73
C GLY A 47 -6.02 -3.64 28.59
N PRO A 48 -4.68 -3.75 28.59
CA PRO A 48 -3.82 -2.59 28.31
C PRO A 48 -4.28 -1.94 27.01
N PRO A 49 -4.41 -0.61 26.95
CA PRO A 49 -4.89 0.06 25.75
C PRO A 49 -3.99 -0.35 24.60
N ILE A 50 -4.58 -1.00 23.59
CA ILE A 50 -3.86 -1.29 22.36
C ILE A 50 -3.55 0.06 21.75
N LEU A 51 -2.31 0.51 21.92
CA LEU A 51 -1.75 1.62 21.20
C LEU A 51 -1.72 1.20 19.73
N SER A 52 -2.83 1.43 19.03
CA SER A 52 -2.88 1.40 17.58
C SER A 52 -1.75 2.29 17.11
N ALA A 53 -0.72 1.66 16.54
CA ALA A 53 0.42 2.38 16.00
C ALA A 53 -0.15 3.36 14.98
N SER A 54 -0.12 4.65 15.31
CA SER A 54 -0.51 5.69 14.37
C SER A 54 0.46 5.59 13.21
N ALA A 55 0.00 5.00 12.09
CA ALA A 55 0.70 5.12 10.83
C ALA A 55 1.01 6.60 10.66
N SER A 56 2.29 6.96 10.52
CA SER A 56 2.64 8.37 10.36
C SER A 56 1.86 8.87 9.15
N PRO A 57 1.05 9.94 9.31
CA PRO A 57 0.13 10.34 8.26
C PRO A 57 0.92 10.55 6.97
N ARG A 58 0.51 9.84 5.92
CA ARG A 58 1.18 9.84 4.61
C ARG A 58 1.49 11.28 4.18
N VAL A 59 2.60 11.48 3.48
CA VAL A 59 2.98 12.80 2.96
C VAL A 59 2.03 13.18 1.81
N ALA A 60 0.85 13.66 2.17
CA ALA A 60 -0.18 14.12 1.24
C ALA A 60 0.14 15.51 0.64
N ASP A 61 1.15 16.21 1.18
CA ASP A 61 1.65 17.52 0.74
C ASP A 61 2.12 17.51 -0.73
N GLY A 62 1.17 17.68 -1.64
CA GLY A 62 1.39 17.68 -3.08
C GLY A 62 1.07 16.36 -3.78
N LEU A 63 0.48 15.37 -3.09
CA LEU A 63 -0.04 14.15 -3.73
C LEU A 63 -1.06 14.52 -4.83
N VAL A 64 -0.87 14.00 -6.05
CA VAL A 64 -1.69 14.36 -7.23
C VAL A 64 -2.54 13.20 -7.74
N ALA A 65 -2.04 11.97 -7.62
CA ALA A 65 -2.79 10.73 -7.83
C ALA A 65 -2.15 9.60 -7.00
N LEU A 66 -2.97 8.67 -6.53
CA LEU A 66 -2.58 7.56 -5.65
C LEU A 66 -3.40 6.32 -6.02
N TYR A 67 -2.73 5.19 -6.25
CA TYR A 67 -3.38 3.94 -6.58
C TYR A 67 -2.83 2.83 -5.67
N GLU A 68 -3.67 2.41 -4.71
CA GLU A 68 -3.31 1.47 -3.64
C GLU A 68 -3.58 0.00 -4.02
N PHE A 69 -4.36 -0.24 -5.08
CA PHE A 69 -4.80 -1.56 -5.55
C PHE A 69 -5.57 -2.38 -4.49
N GLY A 70 -6.36 -1.68 -3.65
CA GLY A 70 -7.12 -2.27 -2.54
C GLY A 70 -8.52 -2.78 -2.89
N GLU A 71 -8.94 -2.69 -4.16
CA GLU A 71 -10.29 -3.04 -4.64
C GLU A 71 -10.56 -4.56 -4.59
N GLY A 72 -9.51 -5.38 -4.72
CA GLY A 72 -9.56 -6.83 -4.58
C GLY A 72 -10.32 -7.59 -5.69
N SER A 73 -11.02 -6.89 -6.58
CA SER A 73 -11.72 -7.47 -7.74
C SER A 73 -12.14 -6.38 -8.74
N GLY A 74 -12.52 -6.78 -9.96
CA GLY A 74 -13.10 -5.88 -10.96
C GLY A 74 -12.12 -5.42 -12.04
N SER A 75 -12.56 -4.45 -12.84
CA SER A 75 -11.91 -3.97 -14.06
C SER A 75 -11.38 -2.54 -13.96
N SER A 76 -11.23 -2.00 -12.75
CA SER A 76 -10.83 -0.62 -12.51
C SER A 76 -9.90 -0.49 -11.30
N VAL A 77 -8.99 0.48 -11.35
CA VAL A 77 -8.14 0.90 -10.21
C VAL A 77 -8.46 2.36 -9.89
N GLY A 78 -8.92 2.62 -8.68
CA GLY A 78 -9.36 3.93 -8.22
C GLY A 78 -8.20 4.86 -7.81
N ASP A 79 -8.36 6.15 -8.08
CA ASP A 79 -7.43 7.19 -7.65
C ASP A 79 -7.84 7.79 -6.29
N THR A 80 -7.28 7.25 -5.22
CA THR A 80 -7.62 7.59 -3.82
C THR A 80 -6.96 8.89 -3.32
N SER A 81 -6.27 9.64 -4.18
CA SER A 81 -5.52 10.85 -3.79
C SER A 81 -6.38 11.96 -3.18
N GLY A 82 -7.65 12.07 -3.59
CA GLY A 82 -8.53 13.20 -3.27
C GLY A 82 -8.13 14.52 -3.95
N PHE A 83 -7.17 14.52 -4.88
CA PHE A 83 -6.74 15.73 -5.58
C PHE A 83 -7.58 15.97 -6.84
N GLY A 84 -8.57 16.85 -6.75
CA GLY A 84 -9.48 17.15 -7.86
C GLY A 84 -10.37 15.95 -8.22
N THR A 85 -10.82 15.86 -9.47
CA THR A 85 -11.48 14.65 -9.99
C THR A 85 -10.53 13.46 -9.91
N ALA A 86 -11.01 12.28 -9.55
CA ALA A 86 -10.24 11.05 -9.61
C ALA A 86 -9.80 10.76 -11.07
N LEU A 87 -8.60 10.22 -11.24
CA LEU A 87 -8.09 9.74 -12.53
C LEU A 87 -8.05 8.21 -12.51
N ASP A 88 -9.21 7.59 -12.34
CA ASP A 88 -9.35 6.13 -12.27
C ASP A 88 -8.83 5.47 -13.57
N LEU A 89 -8.30 4.25 -13.44
CA LEU A 89 -7.69 3.49 -14.54
C LEU A 89 -8.57 2.29 -14.90
N ASP A 90 -8.92 2.16 -16.18
CA ASP A 90 -9.59 0.97 -16.72
C ASP A 90 -8.57 -0.13 -17.02
N ILE A 91 -8.90 -1.36 -16.64
CA ILE A 91 -8.15 -2.59 -16.94
C ILE A 91 -8.80 -3.22 -18.19
N GLN A 92 -8.14 -3.12 -19.35
CA GLN A 92 -8.73 -3.49 -20.64
C GLN A 92 -9.08 -4.98 -20.77
N ASP A 93 -8.22 -5.86 -20.24
CA ASP A 93 -8.52 -7.27 -20.04
C ASP A 93 -8.35 -7.62 -18.55
N PRO A 94 -9.46 -7.75 -17.79
CA PRO A 94 -9.45 -8.20 -16.40
C PRO A 94 -9.09 -9.69 -16.22
N GLY A 95 -9.10 -10.50 -17.30
CA GLY A 95 -8.59 -11.87 -17.28
C GLY A 95 -7.06 -11.93 -17.34
N GLY A 96 -6.40 -10.82 -17.68
CA GLY A 96 -4.94 -10.69 -17.69
C GLY A 96 -4.33 -10.19 -16.37
N VAL A 97 -5.10 -10.10 -15.29
CA VAL A 97 -4.64 -9.63 -13.97
C VAL A 97 -5.16 -10.50 -12.83
N THR A 98 -4.40 -10.57 -11.74
CA THR A 98 -4.80 -11.18 -10.47
C THR A 98 -4.74 -10.14 -9.35
N TRP A 99 -5.90 -9.87 -8.75
CA TRP A 99 -6.00 -9.08 -7.53
C TRP A 99 -5.53 -9.89 -6.32
N GLY A 100 -4.62 -9.32 -5.51
CA GLY A 100 -4.09 -9.90 -4.29
C GLY A 100 -4.22 -8.97 -3.08
N PRO A 101 -3.94 -9.46 -1.86
CA PRO A 101 -3.94 -8.63 -0.65
C PRO A 101 -2.81 -7.59 -0.65
N ASP A 102 -1.73 -7.87 -1.39
CA ASP A 102 -0.55 -7.03 -1.57
C ASP A 102 -0.51 -6.46 -3.01
N GLY A 103 -1.68 -6.10 -3.56
CA GLY A 103 -1.83 -5.35 -4.81
C GLY A 103 -2.20 -6.16 -6.07
N LEU A 104 -1.99 -5.56 -7.25
CA LEU A 104 -2.43 -6.08 -8.54
C LEU A 104 -1.26 -6.72 -9.32
N THR A 105 -1.40 -8.00 -9.64
CA THR A 105 -0.47 -8.75 -10.52
C THR A 105 -0.93 -8.65 -11.97
N VAL A 106 0.01 -8.49 -12.91
CA VAL A 106 -0.26 -8.52 -14.35
C VAL A 106 0.27 -9.84 -14.92
N ASP A 107 -0.64 -10.76 -15.19
CA ASP A 107 -0.33 -12.15 -15.58
C ASP A 107 -0.27 -12.33 -17.10
N ALA A 108 -0.96 -11.49 -17.86
CA ALA A 108 -0.99 -11.52 -19.32
C ALA A 108 -0.89 -10.12 -19.96
N ALA A 109 -0.88 -10.07 -21.29
CA ALA A 109 -0.79 -8.83 -22.06
C ALA A 109 -2.10 -8.02 -22.00
N THR A 110 -2.17 -7.08 -21.05
CA THR A 110 -3.29 -6.15 -20.84
C THR A 110 -2.79 -4.70 -20.80
N ILE A 111 -3.70 -3.73 -20.76
CA ILE A 111 -3.38 -2.32 -20.55
C ILE A 111 -4.23 -1.81 -19.38
N ILE A 112 -3.59 -1.08 -18.47
CA ILE A 112 -4.23 -0.38 -17.35
C ILE A 112 -4.03 1.11 -17.60
N SER A 113 -5.11 1.85 -17.86
CA SER A 113 -5.04 3.22 -18.38
C SER A 113 -6.27 4.06 -18.05
N SER A 114 -6.08 5.35 -17.78
CA SER A 114 -7.21 6.28 -17.64
C SER A 114 -7.99 6.44 -18.95
N PRO A 115 -9.33 6.59 -18.91
CA PRO A 115 -10.18 6.71 -20.11
C PRO A 115 -9.94 7.99 -20.93
N GLY A 116 -9.16 8.92 -20.41
CA GLY A 116 -8.76 10.15 -21.08
C GLY A 116 -7.37 10.63 -20.66
N ALA A 117 -7.02 11.84 -21.07
CA ALA A 117 -5.73 12.44 -20.74
C ALA A 117 -5.57 12.66 -19.23
N ALA A 118 -4.35 12.46 -18.72
CA ALA A 118 -3.96 12.68 -17.32
C ALA A 118 -3.86 14.18 -16.94
N THR A 119 -4.85 14.99 -17.34
CA THR A 119 -4.83 16.46 -17.34
C THR A 119 -4.52 17.05 -15.96
N LYS A 120 -5.06 16.48 -14.88
CA LYS A 120 -4.75 16.96 -13.52
C LYS A 120 -3.28 16.79 -13.14
N ILE A 121 -2.65 15.70 -13.57
CA ILE A 121 -1.23 15.43 -13.35
C ILE A 121 -0.38 16.35 -14.22
N ILE A 122 -0.72 16.48 -15.51
CA ILE A 122 -0.04 17.37 -16.45
C ILE A 122 -0.05 18.81 -15.95
N ASN A 123 -1.22 19.33 -15.56
CA ASN A 123 -1.37 20.69 -15.06
C ASN A 123 -0.62 20.91 -13.75
N ALA A 124 -0.66 19.96 -12.80
CA ALA A 124 0.05 20.07 -11.53
C ALA A 124 1.58 20.05 -11.71
N VAL A 125 2.10 19.24 -12.62
CA VAL A 125 3.54 19.16 -12.96
C VAL A 125 3.98 20.42 -13.71
N GLN A 126 3.17 20.94 -14.64
CA GLN A 126 3.47 22.21 -15.34
C GLN A 126 3.45 23.42 -14.39
N ALA A 127 2.45 23.52 -13.51
CA ALA A 127 2.31 24.65 -12.59
C ALA A 127 3.37 24.68 -11.47
N SER A 128 3.92 23.51 -11.09
CA SER A 128 5.03 23.42 -10.13
C SER A 128 6.41 23.41 -10.79
N ASN A 129 6.51 23.00 -12.05
CA ASN A 129 7.75 22.56 -12.69
C ASN A 129 8.43 21.40 -11.93
N GLU A 130 7.67 20.58 -11.20
CA GLU A 130 8.18 19.47 -10.37
C GLU A 130 7.40 18.18 -10.60
N ILE A 131 8.08 17.04 -10.41
CA ILE A 131 7.45 15.72 -10.42
C ILE A 131 8.24 14.73 -9.56
N THR A 132 7.55 14.00 -8.69
CA THR A 132 8.04 12.75 -8.11
C THR A 132 7.06 11.62 -8.48
N VAL A 133 7.61 10.50 -8.97
CA VAL A 133 6.86 9.28 -9.30
C VAL A 133 7.49 8.13 -8.52
N GLU A 134 6.63 7.43 -7.78
CA GLU A 134 6.98 6.36 -6.86
C GLU A 134 6.17 5.12 -7.20
N ALA A 135 6.82 3.97 -7.33
CA ALA A 135 6.16 2.71 -7.65
C ALA A 135 6.81 1.56 -6.90
N TRP A 136 6.00 0.79 -6.18
CA TRP A 136 6.38 -0.54 -5.70
C TRP A 136 6.14 -1.56 -6.81
N VAL A 137 7.18 -2.31 -7.18
CA VAL A 137 7.11 -3.30 -8.27
C VAL A 137 7.79 -4.59 -7.85
N ASP A 138 7.23 -5.74 -8.25
CA ASP A 138 7.89 -7.04 -8.16
C ASP A 138 8.10 -7.63 -9.57
N PRO A 139 9.31 -7.48 -10.17
CA PRO A 139 9.57 -7.91 -11.53
C PRO A 139 9.70 -9.44 -11.66
N ALA A 140 8.63 -10.10 -12.14
CA ALA A 140 8.63 -11.52 -12.47
C ALA A 140 9.64 -11.91 -13.59
N ASN A 141 10.12 -10.94 -14.37
CA ASN A 141 11.07 -11.12 -15.46
C ASN A 141 12.13 -9.99 -15.42
N LEU A 142 13.41 -10.30 -15.66
CA LEU A 142 14.52 -9.33 -15.73
C LEU A 142 15.18 -9.22 -17.13
N THR A 143 14.68 -9.92 -18.14
CA THR A 143 15.21 -9.88 -19.53
C THR A 143 14.28 -9.14 -20.50
N GLN A 144 13.39 -8.29 -19.98
CA GLN A 144 12.37 -7.57 -20.73
C GLN A 144 12.99 -6.41 -21.57
N ASN A 145 12.75 -6.41 -22.89
CA ASN A 145 13.23 -5.35 -23.80
C ASN A 145 12.52 -4.01 -23.50
N GLY A 146 13.29 -2.93 -23.36
CA GLY A 146 12.81 -1.74 -22.65
C GLY A 146 12.69 -0.43 -23.45
N PRO A 147 12.19 0.64 -22.81
CA PRO A 147 11.59 0.65 -21.48
C PRO A 147 10.16 0.10 -21.51
N ALA A 148 9.96 -1.07 -20.90
CA ALA A 148 8.63 -1.63 -20.67
C ALA A 148 7.93 -0.80 -19.59
N ARG A 149 6.69 -0.41 -19.84
CA ARG A 149 6.01 0.66 -19.11
C ARG A 149 5.53 0.16 -17.76
N ILE A 150 6.09 0.72 -16.68
CA ILE A 150 5.57 0.58 -15.32
C ILE A 150 4.59 1.73 -15.07
N VAL A 151 5.03 2.96 -15.34
CA VAL A 151 4.20 4.18 -15.26
C VAL A 151 4.48 5.02 -16.50
N THR A 152 3.44 5.53 -17.16
CA THR A 152 3.62 6.34 -18.38
C THR A 152 2.55 7.42 -18.51
N ILE A 153 2.95 8.59 -19.01
CA ILE A 153 2.03 9.58 -19.58
C ILE A 153 2.47 9.70 -21.04
N SER A 154 1.76 9.03 -21.94
CA SER A 154 2.16 8.87 -23.34
C SER A 154 0.96 8.76 -24.27
N LEU A 155 1.05 9.37 -25.45
CA LEU A 155 0.07 9.22 -26.53
C LEU A 155 0.29 7.91 -27.29
N ASP A 156 1.55 7.60 -27.60
CA ASP A 156 1.93 6.44 -28.42
C ASP A 156 3.33 5.92 -28.03
N LEU A 157 3.94 5.05 -28.84
CA LEU A 157 5.27 4.48 -28.58
C LEU A 157 6.42 5.50 -28.63
N TYR A 158 6.28 6.55 -29.44
CA TYR A 158 7.25 7.62 -29.66
C TYR A 158 6.94 8.83 -28.79
N ASN A 159 5.68 9.28 -28.76
CA ASN A 159 5.24 10.46 -28.01
C ASN A 159 4.96 10.16 -26.54
N ARG A 160 5.89 10.59 -25.68
CA ARG A 160 5.81 10.40 -24.22
C ARG A 160 6.12 11.71 -23.50
N ASN A 161 5.30 12.06 -22.51
CA ASN A 161 5.57 13.13 -21.55
C ASN A 161 6.35 12.59 -20.35
N MET A 162 6.05 11.36 -19.89
CA MET A 162 6.75 10.66 -18.82
C MET A 162 6.78 9.15 -19.12
N THR A 163 7.88 8.47 -18.82
CA THR A 163 7.90 7.00 -18.66
C THR A 163 8.86 6.62 -17.55
N LEU A 164 8.35 5.90 -16.55
CA LEU A 164 9.15 5.06 -15.65
C LEU A 164 8.98 3.63 -16.15
N GLY A 165 10.09 2.95 -16.48
CA GLY A 165 10.00 1.64 -17.10
C GLY A 165 11.21 0.76 -16.91
N GLN A 166 11.00 -0.54 -17.12
CA GLN A 166 12.03 -1.57 -17.00
C GLN A 166 12.87 -1.67 -18.28
N GLY A 167 14.18 -1.76 -18.11
CA GLY A 167 15.14 -2.03 -19.16
C GLY A 167 15.37 -0.86 -20.12
N VAL A 168 16.07 -1.17 -21.21
CA VAL A 168 16.35 -0.22 -22.29
C VAL A 168 16.30 -0.91 -23.65
N TRP A 169 16.07 -0.13 -24.70
CA TRP A 169 15.90 -0.65 -26.05
C TRP A 169 17.10 -1.49 -26.51
N SER A 170 16.84 -2.70 -27.00
CA SER A 170 17.84 -3.67 -27.48
C SER A 170 18.93 -4.03 -26.47
N THR A 171 18.67 -3.89 -25.16
CA THR A 171 19.62 -4.20 -24.09
C THR A 171 18.91 -4.84 -22.88
N THR A 172 19.64 -5.05 -21.78
CA THR A 172 19.17 -5.76 -20.59
C THR A 172 17.98 -5.10 -19.86
N GLY A 173 17.07 -5.93 -19.36
CA GLY A 173 15.90 -5.56 -18.55
C GLY A 173 16.16 -5.43 -17.04
N ASP A 174 17.43 -5.46 -16.63
CA ASP A 174 17.91 -5.60 -15.24
C ASP A 174 18.11 -4.25 -14.50
N ARG A 175 17.38 -3.23 -14.95
CA ARG A 175 17.52 -1.82 -14.56
C ARG A 175 16.25 -1.03 -14.86
N ILE A 176 16.20 0.22 -14.41
CA ILE A 176 15.11 1.16 -14.71
C ILE A 176 15.59 2.27 -15.65
N GLU A 177 14.76 2.66 -16.62
CA GLU A 177 14.87 3.89 -17.40
C GLU A 177 13.72 4.85 -17.03
N ALA A 178 14.08 6.12 -16.79
CA ALA A 178 13.16 7.22 -16.55
C ALA A 178 13.30 8.29 -17.65
N ARG A 179 12.23 8.48 -18.44
CA ARG A 179 12.09 9.53 -19.46
C ARG A 179 11.15 10.62 -18.97
N LEU A 180 11.49 11.87 -19.26
CA LEU A 180 10.62 13.01 -18.98
C LEU A 180 10.79 14.05 -20.10
N ARG A 181 9.68 14.44 -20.73
CA ARG A 181 9.65 15.50 -21.75
C ARG A 181 9.79 16.86 -21.07
N THR A 182 10.75 17.62 -21.56
CA THR A 182 11.18 18.96 -21.12
C THR A 182 11.64 19.75 -22.34
N THR A 183 11.94 21.04 -22.19
CA THR A 183 12.52 21.88 -23.27
C THR A 183 13.90 21.43 -23.76
N SER A 184 14.57 20.52 -23.05
CA SER A 184 15.91 20.00 -23.35
C SER A 184 15.93 18.51 -23.78
N THR A 185 14.78 17.98 -24.19
CA THR A 185 14.60 16.55 -24.54
C THR A 185 13.66 16.39 -25.73
N ASP A 186 13.77 15.28 -26.46
CA ASP A 186 12.90 14.95 -27.59
C ASP A 186 11.44 14.63 -27.19
N ALA A 187 10.61 14.33 -28.18
CA ALA A 187 9.22 13.94 -28.00
C ALA A 187 9.02 12.61 -27.22
N SER A 188 10.07 11.82 -27.00
CA SER A 188 10.04 10.61 -26.17
C SER A 188 10.59 10.84 -24.75
N GLY A 189 11.11 12.04 -24.46
CA GLY A 189 11.78 12.36 -23.20
C GLY A 189 13.25 11.91 -23.12
N GLN A 190 13.92 11.73 -24.27
CA GLN A 190 15.36 11.49 -24.36
C GLN A 190 16.16 12.81 -24.35
N PRO A 191 17.34 12.89 -23.70
CA PRO A 191 18.02 11.81 -22.99
C PRO A 191 17.36 11.44 -21.65
N ALA A 192 17.14 10.13 -21.50
CA ALA A 192 16.63 9.51 -20.29
C ALA A 192 17.68 9.46 -19.18
N ILE A 193 17.22 9.26 -17.94
CA ILE A 193 18.06 8.77 -16.83
C ILE A 193 17.85 7.27 -16.67
N ARG A 194 18.88 6.57 -16.22
CA ARG A 194 18.87 5.12 -16.01
C ARG A 194 19.52 4.80 -14.68
N THR A 195 19.13 3.69 -14.06
CA THR A 195 19.98 3.02 -13.06
C THR A 195 21.09 2.23 -13.76
N ASP A 196 22.12 1.84 -13.01
CA ASP A 196 23.15 0.91 -13.50
C ASP A 196 22.53 -0.45 -13.87
N THR A 197 23.24 -1.25 -14.67
CA THR A 197 22.87 -2.66 -14.93
C THR A 197 22.90 -3.49 -13.65
N ALA A 198 22.14 -4.59 -13.63
CA ALA A 198 21.97 -5.52 -12.51
C ALA A 198 21.50 -4.87 -11.19
N THR A 199 20.78 -3.74 -11.26
CA THR A 199 20.24 -3.05 -10.08
C THR A 199 18.79 -3.36 -9.76
N LEU A 200 18.01 -3.86 -10.74
CA LEU A 200 16.62 -4.25 -10.55
C LEU A 200 16.56 -5.72 -10.08
N PRO A 201 16.07 -6.02 -8.86
CA PRO A 201 15.93 -7.39 -8.38
C PRO A 201 14.60 -8.01 -8.83
N ASN A 202 14.52 -9.34 -8.78
CA ASN A 202 13.31 -10.15 -8.94
C ASN A 202 12.58 -10.32 -7.57
N ARG A 203 12.25 -9.19 -6.95
CA ARG A 203 11.43 -9.10 -5.72
C ARG A 203 10.90 -7.68 -5.58
N LEU A 204 9.86 -7.51 -4.78
CA LEU A 204 9.27 -6.23 -4.41
C LEU A 204 10.34 -5.18 -4.06
N VAL A 205 10.36 -4.10 -4.84
CA VAL A 205 11.32 -2.99 -4.74
C VAL A 205 10.61 -1.66 -4.95
N HIS A 206 11.01 -0.66 -4.16
CA HIS A 206 10.52 0.70 -4.34
C HIS A 206 11.38 1.45 -5.36
N VAL A 207 10.76 1.96 -6.42
CA VAL A 207 11.40 2.73 -7.49
C VAL A 207 10.91 4.17 -7.42
N VAL A 208 11.83 5.12 -7.26
CA VAL A 208 11.55 6.55 -7.12
C VAL A 208 12.28 7.36 -8.20
N TYR A 209 11.54 8.19 -8.92
CA TYR A 209 12.09 9.23 -9.80
C TYR A 209 11.62 10.60 -9.33
N THR A 210 12.54 11.51 -9.00
CA THR A 210 12.26 12.93 -8.74
C THR A 210 12.95 13.83 -9.75
N ARG A 211 12.25 14.87 -10.23
CA ARG A 211 12.83 16.11 -10.76
C ARG A 211 12.29 17.32 -9.99
N ASP A 212 13.21 18.16 -9.49
CA ASP A 212 12.88 19.42 -8.80
C ASP A 212 12.70 20.62 -9.76
N ALA A 213 12.27 21.77 -9.22
CA ALA A 213 11.98 22.98 -10.00
C ALA A 213 13.23 23.60 -10.66
N SER A 214 14.43 23.29 -10.17
CA SER A 214 15.70 23.65 -10.81
C SER A 214 16.11 22.70 -11.93
N GLY A 215 15.30 21.66 -12.18
CA GLY A 215 15.52 20.65 -13.20
C GLY A 215 16.46 19.51 -12.80
N ARG A 216 16.96 19.50 -11.55
CA ARG A 216 17.84 18.42 -11.06
C ARG A 216 17.02 17.15 -10.90
N ARG A 217 17.56 16.05 -11.42
CA ARG A 217 16.95 14.71 -11.37
C ARG A 217 17.75 13.86 -10.37
N LEU A 218 17.10 13.24 -9.39
CA LEU A 218 17.79 12.57 -8.27
C LEU A 218 17.53 11.04 -8.21
N PRO A 219 18.56 10.19 -8.34
CA PRO A 219 18.47 8.77 -7.98
C PRO A 219 18.64 8.61 -6.46
N ARG A 220 17.53 8.50 -5.70
CA ARG A 220 17.58 8.27 -4.25
C ARG A 220 17.64 6.77 -3.92
N ARG A 221 18.74 6.33 -3.30
CA ARG A 221 18.69 5.24 -2.31
C ARG A 221 18.31 5.84 -0.96
N HIS A 222 17.31 5.28 -0.29
CA HIS A 222 16.89 5.75 1.03
C HIS A 222 17.63 5.05 2.17
N PRO A 223 18.38 5.80 2.99
CA PRO A 223 18.38 5.69 4.43
C PRO A 223 17.45 6.76 5.04
N HIS A 224 16.88 6.52 6.22
CA HIS A 224 15.94 7.46 6.83
C HIS A 224 16.62 8.72 7.38
N ARG A 225 16.19 9.90 6.92
CA ARG A 225 16.13 11.15 7.71
C ARG A 225 15.19 12.14 7.04
N HIS A 226 14.08 12.49 7.70
CA HIS A 226 13.12 13.48 7.19
C HIS A 226 13.71 14.90 7.26
N ARG A 227 13.81 15.57 6.10
CA ARG A 227 13.72 17.04 5.95
C ARG A 227 13.64 17.41 4.45
N ASP A 228 12.45 17.23 3.89
CA ASP A 228 12.01 17.79 2.62
C ASP A 228 10.58 18.30 2.85
N ARG A 229 10.26 19.53 2.42
CA ARG A 229 8.91 20.13 2.55
C ARG A 229 8.30 20.26 1.16
N GLY A 230 7.03 19.84 1.00
CA GLY A 230 6.23 20.04 -0.21
C GLY A 230 6.82 19.43 -1.48
N ARG A 231 6.65 18.12 -1.69
CA ARG A 231 7.08 17.42 -2.92
C ARG A 231 5.88 16.77 -3.58
N ARG A 232 5.56 17.17 -4.83
CA ARG A 232 4.41 16.58 -5.53
C ARG A 232 4.66 15.12 -5.91
N LEU A 233 3.70 14.27 -5.58
CA LEU A 233 3.83 12.81 -5.56
C LEU A 233 2.74 12.15 -6.43
N LEU A 234 3.17 11.15 -7.22
CA LEU A 234 2.36 10.12 -7.85
C LEU A 234 2.87 8.78 -7.31
N GLN A 235 2.02 8.02 -6.59
CA GLN A 235 2.43 6.77 -5.95
C GLN A 235 1.58 5.59 -6.42
N LEU A 236 2.23 4.49 -6.78
CA LEU A 236 1.62 3.18 -7.02
C LEU A 236 2.10 2.17 -5.95
N GLY A 237 1.16 1.45 -5.34
CA GLY A 237 1.44 0.23 -4.59
C GLY A 237 0.75 0.10 -3.23
N PRO A 238 0.84 -1.09 -2.60
CA PRO A 238 0.06 -1.45 -1.43
C PRO A 238 0.81 -1.17 -0.13
N GLU A 239 0.22 -0.39 0.78
CA GLU A 239 0.86 0.02 2.04
C GLU A 239 0.60 -0.99 3.19
N LEU A 240 1.13 -2.22 3.09
CA LEU A 240 1.03 -3.20 4.17
C LEU A 240 2.36 -3.86 4.60
N TRP A 241 2.62 -3.69 5.90
CA TRP A 241 3.25 -4.63 6.83
C TRP A 241 4.69 -4.40 7.28
N SER A 242 4.82 -4.27 8.61
CA SER A 242 6.02 -4.60 9.36
C SER A 242 5.63 -5.33 10.65
N ARG A 243 5.68 -6.68 10.64
CA ARG A 243 5.88 -7.46 11.87
C ARG A 243 6.98 -8.52 11.66
N PRO A 244 7.88 -8.70 12.64
CA PRO A 244 8.89 -9.77 12.58
C PRO A 244 8.23 -11.14 12.72
N ARG A 245 8.61 -12.10 11.87
CA ARG A 245 8.26 -13.51 12.08
C ARG A 245 9.04 -14.03 13.30
N GLN A 246 8.34 -14.34 14.40
CA GLN A 246 8.96 -15.10 15.49
C GLN A 246 9.31 -16.51 15.00
N ARG A 247 10.61 -16.85 15.05
CA ARG A 247 11.11 -18.19 14.73
C ARG A 247 10.84 -19.15 15.90
N VAL A 248 9.70 -19.84 15.88
CA VAL A 248 9.50 -21.02 16.73
C VAL A 248 10.33 -22.16 16.13
N HIS A 249 11.28 -22.69 16.90
CA HIS A 249 12.09 -23.85 16.54
C HIS A 249 11.55 -25.12 17.21
N PRO A 250 11.06 -26.12 16.45
CA PRO A 250 10.95 -27.49 16.95
C PRO A 250 12.35 -28.10 17.08
N ARG A 251 12.60 -28.81 18.19
CA ARG A 251 13.76 -29.71 18.34
C ARG A 251 13.36 -31.12 17.93
N SER A 252 14.21 -31.83 17.19
CA SER A 252 14.27 -33.30 17.15
C SER A 252 15.68 -33.79 16.75
N PRO A 253 16.19 -34.90 17.30
CA PRO A 253 17.57 -35.35 17.10
C PRO A 253 17.74 -36.57 16.17
N LEU A 254 18.96 -36.71 15.63
CA LEU A 254 19.72 -37.94 15.32
C LEU A 254 19.06 -39.12 14.57
N ALA A 255 19.55 -39.36 13.34
CA ALA A 255 19.83 -40.71 12.82
C ALA A 255 21.03 -40.66 11.83
N ARG A 256 21.63 -41.81 11.52
CA ARG A 256 22.81 -41.99 10.63
C ARG A 256 22.50 -42.95 9.46
N HIS A 257 23.47 -43.09 8.55
CA HIS A 257 23.59 -44.12 7.48
C HIS A 257 22.71 -43.88 6.22
N LEU A 258 23.11 -44.29 5.00
CA LEU A 258 24.37 -44.90 4.52
C LEU A 258 24.62 -44.51 3.03
N LEU A 259 25.86 -44.72 2.53
CA LEU A 259 26.25 -44.56 1.12
C LEU A 259 26.78 -45.89 0.54
N PRO A 260 26.58 -46.15 -0.76
CA PRO A 260 27.53 -46.89 -1.59
C PRO A 260 28.04 -46.07 -2.80
N ARG A 261 28.98 -46.63 -3.57
CA ARG A 261 29.80 -45.92 -4.59
C ARG A 261 29.50 -46.33 -6.05
N ARG A 262 29.94 -45.48 -6.98
CA ARG A 262 30.04 -45.64 -8.46
C ARG A 262 30.71 -46.97 -8.91
N PRO A 263 30.58 -47.32 -10.20
CA PRO A 263 31.74 -47.18 -11.11
C PRO A 263 31.46 -46.39 -12.41
N LEU A 264 32.47 -46.28 -13.31
CA LEU A 264 32.44 -45.49 -14.57
C LEU A 264 32.66 -46.34 -15.84
N ARG A 265 32.20 -45.85 -16.98
CA ARG A 265 32.72 -46.09 -18.37
C ARG A 265 32.38 -44.84 -19.21
N GLN A 266 33.34 -44.05 -19.68
CA GLN A 266 34.27 -44.24 -20.82
C GLN A 266 33.59 -44.21 -22.21
N SER A 267 33.96 -43.20 -23.00
CA SER A 267 33.63 -43.00 -24.43
C SER A 267 34.67 -43.68 -25.34
N PRO A 268 34.43 -43.74 -26.67
CA PRO A 268 35.24 -42.87 -27.54
C PRO A 268 34.53 -42.27 -28.79
N HIS A 269 35.21 -41.31 -29.41
CA HIS A 269 35.01 -40.75 -30.78
C HIS A 269 35.79 -41.60 -31.84
N PRO A 270 35.95 -41.23 -33.14
CA PRO A 270 35.37 -40.12 -33.95
C PRO A 270 34.80 -40.55 -35.34
N HIS A 271 34.19 -39.64 -36.12
CA HIS A 271 34.66 -39.21 -37.48
C HIS A 271 33.68 -38.30 -38.27
N ARG A 272 34.27 -37.45 -39.13
CA ARG A 272 33.91 -36.96 -40.50
C ARG A 272 32.47 -37.12 -41.06
N ASP A 273 31.96 -36.26 -41.96
CA ASP A 273 32.61 -35.29 -42.88
C ASP A 273 31.74 -34.04 -43.21
N HIS A 274 32.34 -33.03 -43.87
CA HIS A 274 31.63 -31.93 -44.55
C HIS A 274 31.37 -32.27 -46.03
N PRO A 275 30.32 -31.68 -46.66
CA PRO A 275 30.65 -30.65 -47.67
C PRO A 275 29.78 -29.38 -47.58
N LYS A 276 30.18 -28.37 -48.38
CA LYS A 276 29.58 -27.03 -48.43
C LYS A 276 28.47 -26.97 -49.49
N LEU A 277 27.40 -26.22 -49.24
CA LEU A 277 26.55 -25.69 -50.31
C LEU A 277 26.52 -24.16 -50.28
N ARG A 278 27.00 -23.53 -51.36
CA ARG A 278 26.74 -22.11 -51.66
C ARG A 278 25.48 -22.01 -52.51
N ARG A 279 24.57 -21.10 -52.17
CA ARG A 279 23.84 -20.32 -53.18
C ARG A 279 23.82 -18.85 -52.79
N ARG A 280 24.19 -18.00 -53.74
CA ARG A 280 23.70 -16.61 -53.82
C ARG A 280 22.31 -16.67 -54.46
N LEU A 281 21.50 -15.64 -54.26
CA LEU A 281 21.08 -14.70 -55.33
C LEU A 281 20.14 -13.65 -54.75
N HIS A 282 20.30 -12.42 -55.25
CA HIS A 282 19.46 -11.22 -55.05
C HIS A 282 19.01 -10.91 -53.62
#